data_AF-A0A7K5IET4-F1
#
_entry.id   AF-A0A7K5IET4-F1
#
_cell.length_a   1.000
_cell.length_b   1.000
_cell.length_c   1.000
_cell.angle_alpha   90.00
_cell.angle_beta   90.00
_cell.angle_gamma   90.00
#
_symmetry.space_group_name_H-M   'P 1'
#
loop_
_entity.id
_entity.type
_entity.pdbx_description
1 polymer ?
#
loop_
_entity_poly.entity_id
_entity_poly.type
_entity_poly.pdbx_seq_one_letter_code
_entity_poly.pdbx_strand_id
1 'polypeptide(L)'
;LDLICNHADVELADYIKVCTNIGSEQYKAELIATAMAQQLQAAKAPKCFACGDEEHVQKQCSKDQKTNKKPNKPCPCCKKRFHWSNQCHSKYEKDGNIVQKQGNLNRGTQAGAAQPNRAQFRQLPM
;
A
#
# COMPACT_ATOMS: atom_id res chain seq x y z
N LEU A 1 -25.14 -42.69 36.00
CA LEU A 1 -25.80 -41.59 35.24
C LEU A 1 -26.24 -40.55 36.26
N ASP A 2 -25.31 -40.10 37.11
CA ASP A 2 -25.63 -39.47 38.39
C ASP A 2 -24.85 -38.18 38.61
N LEU A 3 -24.53 -37.49 37.51
CA LEU A 3 -23.83 -36.21 37.54
C LEU A 3 -24.50 -35.14 36.68
N ILE A 4 -25.82 -35.25 36.49
CA ILE A 4 -26.61 -34.31 35.67
C ILE A 4 -27.67 -33.58 36.54
N CYS A 5 -28.01 -34.10 37.73
CA CYS A 5 -29.21 -33.64 38.45
C CYS A 5 -29.05 -32.44 39.38
N ASN A 6 -27.90 -31.75 39.43
CA ASN A 6 -27.72 -30.63 40.39
C ASN A 6 -27.19 -29.31 39.79
N HIS A 7 -27.16 -29.16 38.46
CA HIS A 7 -26.72 -27.91 37.78
C HIS A 7 -27.81 -27.23 36.92
N ALA A 8 -29.06 -27.70 37.04
CA ALA A 8 -30.11 -27.49 36.05
C ALA A 8 -30.58 -26.03 35.82
N ASP A 9 -30.30 -25.10 36.75
CA ASP A 9 -30.76 -23.70 36.63
C ASP A 9 -29.64 -22.70 36.33
N VAL A 10 -28.38 -23.10 36.49
CA VAL A 10 -27.21 -22.22 36.27
C VAL A 10 -26.69 -22.34 34.83
N GLU A 11 -26.89 -23.47 34.15
CA GLU A 11 -26.33 -23.66 32.80
C GLU A 11 -27.11 -22.94 31.68
N LEU A 12 -28.44 -23.02 31.69
CA LEU A 12 -29.24 -22.48 30.57
C LEU A 12 -29.37 -20.96 30.64
N ALA A 13 -29.62 -20.42 31.83
CA ALA A 13 -29.76 -18.99 32.03
C ALA A 13 -28.42 -18.27 31.74
N ASP A 14 -27.30 -18.85 32.14
CA ASP A 14 -25.98 -18.27 31.83
C ASP A 14 -25.68 -18.37 30.34
N TYR A 15 -26.01 -19.47 29.68
CA TYR A 15 -25.87 -19.59 28.22
C TYR A 15 -26.69 -18.52 27.47
N ILE A 16 -27.96 -18.33 27.86
CA ILE A 16 -28.81 -17.28 27.30
C ILE A 16 -28.21 -15.90 27.53
N LYS A 17 -27.67 -15.63 28.74
CA LYS A 17 -26.99 -14.36 29.05
C LYS A 17 -25.81 -14.09 28.12
N VAL A 18 -24.98 -15.10 27.81
CA VAL A 18 -23.84 -14.90 26.88
C VAL A 18 -24.34 -14.59 25.46
N CYS A 19 -25.48 -15.15 25.06
CA CYS A 19 -26.05 -14.93 23.73
C CYS A 19 -26.81 -13.60 23.58
N THR A 20 -27.13 -12.90 24.66
CA THR A 20 -27.98 -11.68 24.61
C THR A 20 -27.48 -10.59 23.66
N ASN A 21 -26.17 -10.47 23.50
CA ASN A 21 -25.57 -9.42 22.67
C ASN A 21 -25.23 -9.89 21.25
N ILE A 22 -25.42 -11.18 20.95
CA ILE A 22 -25.16 -11.73 19.61
C ILE A 22 -26.16 -11.09 18.63
N GLY A 23 -25.63 -10.50 17.57
CA GLY A 23 -26.44 -9.80 16.55
C GLY A 23 -26.70 -8.32 16.84
N SER A 24 -26.27 -7.81 18.00
CA SER A 24 -26.18 -6.36 18.23
C SER A 24 -25.23 -5.70 17.22
N GLU A 25 -25.41 -4.40 16.97
CA GLU A 25 -24.48 -3.64 16.10
C GLU A 25 -23.05 -3.65 16.66
N GLN A 26 -22.89 -3.70 17.98
CA GLN A 26 -21.59 -3.83 18.64
C GLN A 26 -20.92 -5.16 18.30
N TYR A 27 -21.65 -6.28 18.40
CA TYR A 27 -21.14 -7.60 18.03
C TYR A 27 -20.72 -7.67 16.55
N LYS A 28 -21.52 -7.07 15.65
CA LYS A 28 -21.18 -6.98 14.22
C LYS A 28 -19.92 -6.13 14.00
N ALA A 29 -19.81 -4.98 14.67
CA ALA A 29 -18.64 -4.12 14.57
C ALA A 29 -17.37 -4.83 15.05
N GLU A 30 -17.45 -5.56 16.16
CA GLU A 30 -16.34 -6.36 16.69
C GLU A 30 -15.94 -7.51 15.76
N LEU A 31 -16.92 -8.21 15.17
CA LEU A 31 -16.68 -9.25 14.18
C LEU A 31 -15.92 -8.70 12.95
N ILE A 32 -16.36 -7.55 12.45
CA ILE A 32 -15.69 -6.86 11.34
C ILE A 32 -14.28 -6.40 11.76
N ALA A 33 -14.12 -5.80 12.94
CA ALA A 33 -12.83 -5.33 13.43
C ALA A 33 -11.82 -6.48 13.57
N THR A 34 -12.27 -7.62 14.12
CA THR A 34 -11.46 -8.84 14.25
C THR A 34 -11.04 -9.37 12.89
N ALA A 35 -11.98 -9.45 11.93
CA ALA A 35 -11.69 -9.91 10.57
C ALA A 35 -10.67 -8.98 9.86
N MET A 36 -10.80 -7.67 10.04
CA MET A 36 -9.84 -6.69 9.50
C MET A 36 -8.47 -6.82 10.15
N ALA A 37 -8.40 -7.01 11.48
CA ALA A 37 -7.15 -7.19 12.20
C ALA A 37 -6.42 -8.47 11.74
N GLN A 38 -7.14 -9.57 11.53
CA GLN A 38 -6.58 -10.80 10.97
C GLN A 38 -6.04 -10.58 9.55
N GLN A 39 -6.75 -9.82 8.72
CA GLN A 39 -6.28 -9.50 7.36
C GLN A 39 -5.01 -8.63 7.37
N LEU A 40 -4.89 -7.69 8.32
CA LEU A 40 -3.69 -6.88 8.49
C LEU A 40 -2.50 -7.70 9.02
N GLN A 41 -2.74 -8.69 9.88
CA GLN A 41 -1.70 -9.61 10.33
C GLN A 41 -1.26 -10.59 9.23
N ALA A 42 -2.17 -10.99 8.34
CA ALA A 42 -1.88 -11.81 7.17
C ALA A 42 -1.20 -11.03 6.03
N ALA A 43 -1.34 -9.70 6.01
CA ALA A 43 -0.58 -8.86 5.10
C ALA A 43 0.90 -8.91 5.50
N LYS A 44 1.75 -9.41 4.59
CA LYS A 44 3.20 -9.47 4.79
C LYS A 44 3.72 -8.11 5.25
N ALA A 45 4.58 -8.13 6.27
CA ALA A 45 5.25 -6.94 6.76
C ALA A 45 5.88 -6.17 5.59
N PRO A 46 5.79 -4.83 5.58
CA PRO A 46 6.32 -4.04 4.49
C PRO A 46 7.85 -4.15 4.46
N LYS A 47 8.37 -4.97 3.54
CA LYS A 47 9.80 -5.03 3.28
C LYS A 47 10.32 -3.73 2.67
N CYS A 48 11.55 -3.37 3.02
CA CYS A 48 12.26 -2.24 2.45
C CYS A 48 12.44 -2.43 0.94
N PHE A 49 11.94 -1.50 0.13
CA PHE A 49 12.12 -1.54 -1.33
C PHE A 49 13.56 -1.33 -1.80
N ALA A 50 14.43 -0.77 -0.94
CA ALA A 50 15.83 -0.51 -1.28
C ALA A 50 16.75 -1.71 -0.98
N CYS A 51 16.59 -2.37 0.17
CA CYS A 51 17.47 -3.47 0.60
C CYS A 51 16.79 -4.82 0.81
N GLY A 52 15.44 -4.88 0.85
CA GLY A 52 14.68 -6.10 1.04
C GLY A 52 14.43 -6.52 2.49
N ASP A 53 14.97 -5.80 3.47
CA ASP A 53 14.81 -6.12 4.91
C ASP A 53 13.38 -5.80 5.41
N GLU A 54 12.82 -6.60 6.31
CA GLU A 54 11.44 -6.42 6.84
C GLU A 54 11.37 -5.50 8.08
N GLU A 55 12.52 -5.10 8.63
CA GLU A 55 12.63 -4.30 9.85
C GLU A 55 12.24 -2.82 9.64
N HIS A 56 12.34 -2.32 8.40
CA HIS A 56 12.15 -0.91 8.11
C HIS A 56 11.57 -0.68 6.73
N VAL A 57 10.96 0.49 6.55
CA VAL A 57 10.53 0.97 5.23
C VAL A 57 11.65 1.76 4.57
N GLN A 58 11.61 1.90 3.23
CA GLN A 58 12.67 2.54 2.44
C GLN A 58 13.20 3.87 3.03
N LYS A 59 12.32 4.73 3.55
CA LYS A 59 12.70 6.03 4.14
C LYS A 59 13.65 5.92 5.35
N GLN A 60 13.62 4.79 6.06
CA GLN A 60 14.43 4.52 7.25
C GLN A 60 15.64 3.62 6.92
N CYS A 61 15.86 3.31 5.64
CA CYS A 61 16.94 2.44 5.24
C CYS A 61 18.28 3.16 5.37
N SER A 62 19.13 2.72 6.31
CA SER A 62 20.49 3.24 6.43
C SER A 62 21.38 2.87 5.22
N LYS A 63 20.97 1.85 4.46
CA LYS A 63 21.61 1.41 3.21
C LYS A 63 21.11 2.18 1.98
N ASP A 64 20.19 3.15 2.13
CA ASP A 64 19.70 4.03 1.04
C ASP A 64 20.77 5.05 0.61
N GLN A 65 22.04 4.62 0.65
CA GLN A 65 23.09 5.11 -0.20
C GLN A 65 22.62 4.82 -1.62
N LYS A 66 21.80 5.70 -2.19
CA LYS A 66 21.74 5.95 -3.63
C LYS A 66 23.18 6.12 -4.04
N THR A 67 23.82 5.00 -4.39
CA THR A 67 25.16 5.02 -4.92
C THR A 67 25.06 6.02 -6.06
N ASN A 68 25.73 7.16 -5.91
CA ASN A 68 25.81 8.20 -6.91
C ASN A 68 26.66 7.64 -8.07
N LYS A 69 26.17 6.55 -8.66
CA LYS A 69 26.73 5.90 -9.82
C LYS A 69 26.54 6.91 -10.93
N LYS A 70 27.65 7.53 -11.30
CA LYS A 70 27.71 8.34 -12.51
C LYS A 70 27.23 7.44 -13.66
N PRO A 71 26.41 7.95 -14.58
CA PRO A 71 25.97 7.14 -15.71
C PRO A 71 27.19 6.70 -16.51
N ASN A 72 27.14 5.49 -17.07
CA ASN A 72 28.23 4.96 -17.90
C ASN A 72 28.27 5.63 -19.29
N LYS A 73 27.23 6.38 -19.64
CA LYS A 73 27.13 7.14 -20.89
C LYS A 73 27.18 8.64 -20.61
N PRO A 74 27.75 9.45 -21.52
CA PRO A 74 27.71 10.90 -21.41
C PRO A 74 26.26 11.39 -21.41
N CYS A 75 26.01 12.52 -20.73
CA CYS A 75 24.68 13.11 -20.62
C CYS A 75 24.06 13.32 -22.02
N PRO A 76 22.85 12.79 -22.28
CA PRO A 76 22.23 12.93 -23.60
C PRO A 76 21.86 14.39 -23.93
N CYS A 77 21.69 15.25 -22.91
CA CYS A 77 21.35 16.66 -23.12
C CYS A 77 22.53 17.51 -23.60
N CYS A 78 23.74 17.29 -23.08
CA CYS A 78 24.88 18.17 -23.39
C CYS A 78 26.08 17.46 -24.00
N LYS A 79 26.13 16.12 -23.93
CA LYS A 79 27.19 15.26 -24.45
C LYS A 79 28.61 15.60 -23.95
N LYS A 80 28.72 16.41 -22.88
CA LYS A 80 29.99 16.92 -22.34
C LYS A 80 30.57 16.09 -21.20
N ARG A 81 29.73 15.63 -20.28
CA ARG A 81 30.15 14.92 -19.05
C ARG A 81 29.18 13.82 -18.69
N PHE A 82 29.62 12.91 -17.82
CA PHE A 82 28.84 11.81 -17.28
C PHE A 82 28.01 12.26 -16.07
N HIS A 83 26.79 12.69 -16.34
CA HIS A 83 25.77 13.02 -15.35
C HIS A 83 24.39 12.71 -15.91
N TRP A 84 23.42 12.54 -15.02
CA TRP A 84 22.03 12.30 -15.41
C TRP A 84 21.43 13.57 -16.03
N SER A 85 20.52 13.42 -16.98
CA SER A 85 19.89 14.55 -17.69
C SER A 85 19.23 15.56 -16.76
N ASN A 86 18.65 15.08 -15.64
CA ASN A 86 18.04 15.92 -14.61
C ASN A 86 19.06 16.79 -13.82
N GLN A 87 20.35 16.47 -13.88
CA GLN A 87 21.45 17.23 -13.26
C GLN A 87 22.19 18.10 -14.30
N CYS A 88 21.71 18.18 -15.54
CA CYS A 88 22.35 18.94 -16.60
C CYS A 88 22.03 20.44 -16.53
N HIS A 89 23.05 21.23 -16.19
CA HIS A 89 23.00 22.70 -16.17
C HIS A 89 23.66 23.35 -17.41
N SER A 90 24.13 22.55 -18.38
CA SER A 90 24.74 23.08 -19.60
C SER A 90 23.69 23.73 -20.50
N LYS A 91 24.00 24.93 -21.01
CA LYS A 91 23.17 25.64 -22.01
C LYS A 91 23.47 25.20 -23.45
N TYR A 92 24.68 24.72 -23.68
CA TYR A 92 25.18 24.31 -25.00
C TYR A 92 25.63 22.84 -24.98
N GLU A 93 25.38 22.13 -26.08
CA GLU A 93 25.98 20.84 -26.39
C GLU A 93 27.49 20.97 -26.63
N LYS A 94 28.18 19.82 -26.78
CA LYS A 94 29.61 19.79 -27.16
C LYS A 94 29.85 20.48 -28.51
N ASP A 95 28.90 20.36 -29.42
CA ASP A 95 28.99 20.86 -30.80
C ASP A 95 28.51 22.31 -30.96
N GLY A 96 28.25 23.03 -29.86
CA GLY A 96 27.82 24.43 -29.87
C GLY A 96 26.30 24.65 -30.02
N ASN A 97 25.53 23.60 -30.30
CA ASN A 97 24.07 23.68 -30.38
C ASN A 97 23.42 23.97 -29.02
N ILE A 98 22.23 24.58 -29.02
CA ILE A 98 21.47 24.87 -27.80
C ILE A 98 20.90 23.55 -27.25
N VAL A 99 21.07 23.31 -25.94
CA VAL A 99 20.56 22.12 -25.25
C VAL A 99 19.03 22.15 -25.23
N GLN A 100 18.39 21.22 -25.92
CA GLN A 100 16.96 20.97 -25.77
C GLN A 100 16.74 20.19 -24.48
N LYS A 101 16.33 20.89 -23.41
CA LYS A 101 15.91 20.21 -22.18
C LYS A 101 14.59 19.48 -22.48
N GLN A 102 14.66 18.16 -22.57
CA GLN A 102 13.47 17.31 -22.56
C GLN A 102 12.79 17.45 -21.20
N GLY A 103 11.94 18.47 -21.09
CA GLY A 103 11.03 18.64 -19.97
C GLY A 103 10.08 17.45 -19.91
N ASN A 104 9.61 17.13 -18.70
CA ASN A 104 8.77 15.99 -18.38
C ASN A 104 7.32 16.18 -18.90
N LEU A 105 7.14 16.61 -20.16
CA LEU A 105 5.85 16.99 -20.74
C LEU A 105 4.99 15.78 -21.16
N ASN A 106 5.50 14.55 -21.07
CA ASN A 106 4.80 13.35 -21.54
C ASN A 106 4.67 12.27 -20.46
N ARG A 107 4.27 12.64 -19.25
CA ARG A 107 3.83 11.68 -18.22
C ARG A 107 2.46 12.07 -17.69
N GLY A 108 1.44 11.96 -18.54
CA GLY A 108 0.10 12.38 -18.17
C GLY A 108 -1.02 12.09 -19.17
N THR A 109 -0.98 11.01 -19.95
CA THR A 109 -2.16 10.46 -20.63
C THR A 109 -2.00 8.96 -20.89
N GLN A 110 -1.73 8.17 -19.85
CA GLN A 110 -2.24 6.79 -19.87
C GLN A 110 -3.66 6.88 -19.32
N ALA A 111 -4.63 6.91 -20.22
CA ALA A 111 -6.02 6.64 -19.88
C ALA A 111 -6.04 5.26 -19.21
N GLY A 112 -6.18 5.25 -17.89
CA GLY A 112 -6.41 4.01 -17.14
C GLY A 112 -7.68 3.37 -17.69
N ALA A 113 -7.57 2.15 -18.18
CA ALA A 113 -8.72 1.36 -18.56
C ALA A 113 -9.70 1.30 -17.38
N ALA A 114 -10.93 1.77 -17.61
CA ALA A 114 -12.01 1.65 -16.63
C ALA A 114 -12.23 0.16 -16.33
N GLN A 115 -11.95 -0.26 -15.09
CA GLN A 115 -12.29 -1.59 -14.61
C GLN A 115 -13.82 -1.68 -14.45
N PRO A 116 -14.51 -2.62 -15.12
CA PRO A 116 -15.96 -2.72 -15.03
C PRO A 116 -16.33 -3.63 -13.87
N ASN A 117 -16.25 -3.14 -12.63
CA ASN A 117 -17.02 -3.74 -11.55
C ASN A 117 -17.14 -2.81 -10.34
N ARG A 118 -18.00 -1.80 -10.46
CA ARG A 118 -18.60 -1.14 -9.29
C ARG A 118 -20.08 -1.48 -9.32
N ALA A 119 -20.46 -2.45 -8.49
CA ALA A 119 -21.82 -2.92 -8.30
C ALA A 119 -22.81 -1.75 -8.19
N GLN A 120 -23.85 -1.83 -9.00
CA GLN A 120 -24.92 -0.86 -9.12
C GLN A 120 -25.86 -1.04 -7.92
N PHE A 121 -25.82 -0.12 -6.96
CA PHE A 121 -26.82 -0.05 -5.89
C PHE A 121 -28.18 0.27 -6.52
N ARG A 122 -29.06 -0.73 -6.62
CA ARG A 122 -30.48 -0.51 -6.89
C ARG A 122 -31.13 0.04 -5.62
N GLN A 123 -31.50 1.32 -5.64
CA GLN A 123 -32.47 1.87 -4.70
C GLN A 123 -33.85 1.26 -5.01
N LEU A 124 -34.51 0.72 -4.00
CA LEU A 124 -35.94 0.38 -4.05
C LEU A 124 -36.74 1.61 -3.60
N PRO A 125 -37.87 1.94 -4.26
CA PRO A 125 -38.73 3.04 -3.80
C PRO A 125 -39.51 2.65 -2.53
N MET A 126 -39.87 3.70 -1.78
CA MET A 126 -40.61 3.69 -0.51
C MET A 126 -41.97 3.00 -0.61
#